data_AF-A0A1B7X8H7-F1
#
_entry.id   AF-A0A1B7X8H7-F1
#
_cell.length_a   1.000
_cell.length_b   1.000
_cell.length_c   1.000
_cell.angle_alpha   90.00
_cell.angle_beta   90.00
_cell.angle_gamma   90.00
#
_symmetry.space_group_name_H-M   'P 1'
#
loop_
_entity.id
_entity.type
_entity.pdbx_description
1 polymer ?
#
loop_
_entity_poly.entity_id
_entity_poly.type
_entity_poly.pdbx_seq_one_letter_code
_entity_poly.pdbx_strand_id
1 'polypeptide(L)' 'MDDHKDYHRRLSWVYYINDDYAGGEISFPRFNITYKPKANELLLFPSNYVYNHSVLPVIEGTRYAVVSWLT' A
#
# COMPACT_ATOMS: atom_id res chain seq x y z
N MET A 1 16.13 11.49 1.71
CA MET A 1 14.92 10.85 2.26
C MET A 1 13.76 11.79 1.97
N ASP A 2 12.73 11.36 1.24
CA ASP A 2 11.53 12.16 0.94
C ASP A 2 10.61 12.22 2.17
N ASP A 3 11.01 12.99 3.17
CA ASP A 3 10.30 13.13 4.43
C ASP A 3 10.35 14.58 4.93
N HIS A 4 9.26 15.08 5.50
CA HIS A 4 9.19 16.46 5.97
C HIS A 4 10.02 16.61 7.25
N LYS A 5 10.81 17.69 7.35
CA LYS A 5 11.76 17.91 8.44
C LYS A 5 11.13 17.87 9.84
N ASP A 6 9.93 18.44 9.96
CA ASP A 6 9.24 18.60 11.25
C ASP A 6 7.99 17.72 11.39
N TYR A 7 7.53 17.10 10.29
CA TYR A 7 6.26 16.37 10.21
C TYR A 7 6.49 15.03 9.52
N HIS A 8 7.20 14.15 10.22
CA HIS A 8 7.54 12.84 9.70
C HIS A 8 6.29 12.00 9.49
N ARG A 9 6.17 11.34 8.33
CA ARG A 9 5.09 10.35 8.12
C ARG A 9 5.19 9.26 9.20
N ARG A 10 4.10 9.02 9.93
CA ARG A 10 4.02 8.00 11.00
C ARG A 10 3.21 6.79 10.59
N LEU A 11 2.11 7.02 9.87
CA LEU A 11 1.19 5.97 9.45
C LEU A 11 0.85 6.16 7.97
N SER A 12 1.03 5.09 7.19
CA SER A 12 0.61 5.02 5.80
C SER A 12 -0.73 4.29 5.76
N TRP A 13 -1.61 4.73 4.88
CA TRP A 13 -2.82 4.00 4.59
C TRP A 13 -3.10 3.93 3.09
N VAL A 14 -3.68 2.80 2.69
CA VAL A 14 -4.08 2.53 1.31
C VAL A 14 -5.51 2.02 1.34
N TYR A 15 -6.42 2.78 0.73
CA TYR A 15 -7.80 2.37 0.54
C TYR A 15 -7.98 1.83 -0.88
N TYR A 16 -8.48 0.60 -0.98
CA TYR A 16 -8.67 -0.10 -2.23
C TYR A 16 -10.10 0.11 -2.72
N ILE A 17 -10.25 0.76 -3.89
CA ILE A 17 -11.57 1.11 -4.43
C ILE A 17 -12.23 -0.11 -5.07
N ASN A 18 -11.44 -0.97 -5.71
CA ASN A 18 -11.92 -2.12 -6.45
C ASN A 18 -10.99 -3.35 -6.30
N ASP A 19 -11.47 -4.53 -6.68
CA ASP A 19 -10.73 -5.81 -6.66
C ASP A 19 -10.96 -6.68 -7.90
N ASP A 20 -11.63 -6.16 -8.93
CA ASP A 20 -11.90 -6.76 -10.24
C ASP A 20 -10.69 -6.68 -11.19
N TYR A 21 -9.52 -7.12 -10.72
CA TYR A 21 -8.28 -7.19 -11.49
C TYR A 21 -7.47 -8.45 -11.17
N ALA A 22 -6.57 -8.85 -12.07
CA ALA A 22 -5.60 -9.94 -11.84
C ALA A 22 -4.19 -9.37 -11.54
N GLY A 23 -3.44 -10.03 -10.66
CA GLY A 23 -2.20 -9.48 -10.11
C GLY A 23 -2.46 -8.30 -9.17
N GLY A 24 -1.56 -7.31 -9.13
CA GLY A 24 -1.75 -6.05 -8.41
C GLY A 24 -1.72 -6.15 -6.87
N GLU A 25 -1.18 -7.25 -6.33
CA GLU A 25 -1.03 -7.45 -4.89
C GLU A 25 -0.04 -6.46 -4.28
N ILE A 26 -0.27 -6.08 -3.02
CA ILE A 26 0.73 -5.36 -2.24
C ILE A 26 1.68 -6.36 -1.58
N SER A 27 2.98 -6.14 -1.76
CA SER A 27 4.03 -7.00 -1.19
C SER A 27 4.84 -6.22 -0.16
N PHE A 28 4.98 -6.82 1.02
CA PHE A 28 5.90 -6.38 2.07
C PHE A 28 7.05 -7.39 2.18
N PRO A 29 8.13 -7.23 1.40
CA PRO A 29 9.16 -8.25 1.22
C PRO A 29 9.88 -8.62 2.53
N ARG A 30 10.00 -7.69 3.49
CA ARG A 30 10.65 -7.97 4.79
C ARG A 30 9.87 -8.92 5.67
N PHE A 31 8.56 -9.02 5.46
CA PHE A 31 7.70 -9.94 6.19
C PHE A 31 7.35 -11.19 5.38
N ASN A 32 7.81 -11.27 4.13
CA ASN A 32 7.38 -12.30 3.18
C ASN A 32 5.84 -12.37 3.06
N ILE A 33 5.19 -11.20 3.08
CA ILE A 33 3.73 -11.07 2.95
C ILE A 33 3.43 -10.49 1.58
N THR A 34 2.57 -11.17 0.85
CA THR A 34 1.92 -10.65 -0.35
C THR A 34 0.42 -10.77 -0.14
N TYR A 35 -0.30 -9.66 -0.33
CA TYR A 35 -1.72 -9.58 -0.01
C TYR A 35 -2.51 -9.03 -1.20
N LYS A 36 -3.58 -9.73 -1.57
CA LYS A 36 -4.57 -9.28 -2.56
C LYS A 36 -5.73 -8.60 -1.83
N PRO A 37 -5.82 -7.27 -1.88
CA PRO A 37 -6.83 -6.51 -1.13
C PRO A 37 -8.20 -6.63 -1.78
N LYS A 38 -9.25 -6.56 -0.96
CA LYS A 38 -10.64 -6.56 -1.42
C LYS A 38 -11.13 -5.13 -1.68
N ALA A 39 -12.18 -5.00 -2.48
CA ALA A 39 -12.84 -3.72 -2.69
C ALA A 39 -13.36 -3.18 -1.35
N ASN A 40 -13.16 -1.88 -1.13
CA ASN A 40 -13.49 -1.14 0.10
C ASN A 40 -12.67 -1.54 1.34
N GLU A 41 -11.52 -2.18 1.14
CA GLU A 41 -10.59 -2.48 2.23
C GLU A 41 -9.63 -1.30 2.49
N LEU A 42 -9.37 -1.02 3.78
CA LEU A 42 -8.37 -0.05 4.22
C LEU A 42 -7.19 -0.78 4.86
N LEU A 43 -6.01 -0.70 4.24
CA LEU A 43 -4.79 -1.23 4.81
C LEU A 43 -4.01 -0.12 5.51
N LEU A 44 -3.60 -0.36 6.75
CA LEU A 44 -2.88 0.57 7.62
C LEU A 44 -1.55 -0.05 8.04
N PHE A 45 -0.45 0.69 7.91
CA PHE A 45 0.87 0.22 8.36
C PHE A 45 1.81 1.39 8.70
N PRO A 46 2.75 1.20 9.66
CA PRO A 46 3.70 2.25 10.03
C PRO A 46 4.53 2.74 8.84
N SER A 47 4.71 4.06 8.72
CA SER A 47 5.50 4.69 7.66
C SER A 47 7.01 4.62 7.93
N ASN A 48 7.53 3.43 8.21
CA ASN A 48 8.96 3.23 8.42
C ASN A 48 9.55 2.20 7.46
N TYR A 49 10.87 2.13 7.40
CA TYR A 49 11.62 1.29 6.47
C TYR A 49 11.31 -0.22 6.57
N VAL A 50 10.88 -0.70 7.74
CA VAL A 50 10.52 -2.12 7.92
C VAL A 50 9.26 -2.48 7.12
N TYR A 51 8.38 -1.52 6.89
CA TYR A 51 7.16 -1.66 6.09
C TYR A 51 7.34 -1.15 4.65
N ASN A 52 8.57 -1.22 4.11
CA ASN A 52 8.76 -0.97 2.69
C ASN A 52 7.88 -1.94 1.89
N HIS A 53 7.15 -1.41 0.93
CA HIS A 53 6.17 -2.17 0.16
C HIS A 53 6.20 -1.77 -1.30
N SER A 54 5.73 -2.67 -2.15
CA SER A 54 5.55 -2.44 -3.58
C SER A 54 4.22 -3.03 -4.03
N VAL A 55 3.73 -2.57 -5.18
CA VAL A 55 2.58 -3.18 -5.86
C VAL A 55 3.14 -4.07 -6.97
N LEU A 56 2.75 -5.34 -6.98
CA LEU A 56 3.09 -6.27 -8.06
C LEU A 56 2.39 -5.85 -9.37
N PRO A 57 2.89 -6.28 -10.54
CA PRO A 57 2.27 -5.93 -11.82
C PRO A 57 0.78 -6.32 -11.85
N VAL A 58 -0.06 -5.42 -12.36
CA VAL A 58 -1.44 -5.76 -12.75
C VAL A 58 -1.35 -6.47 -14.09
N ILE A 59 -1.95 -7.67 -14.16
CA ILE A 59 -1.91 -8.54 -15.34
C ILE A 59 -3.15 -8.31 -16.23
N GLU A 60 -4.30 -8.05 -15.60
CA GLU A 60 -5.58 -7.81 -16.28
C GLU A 60 -6.43 -6.84 -15.46
N GLY A 61 -7.22 -6.00 -16.13
CA GLY A 61 -8.07 -5.00 -15.48
C GLY A 61 -7.32 -3.72 -15.09
N THR A 62 -7.90 -2.93 -14.19
CA THR A 62 -7.31 -1.70 -13.65
C THR A 62 -7.44 -1.67 -12.14
N ARG A 63 -6.35 -1.37 -11.43
CA ARG A 63 -6.34 -1.24 -9.97
C ARG A 63 -6.48 0.22 -9.56
N TYR A 64 -7.53 0.55 -8.81
CA TYR A 64 -7.76 1.86 -8.23
C TYR A 64 -7.53 1.84 -6.71
N ALA A 65 -6.70 2.77 -6.23
CA ALA A 65 -6.45 2.91 -4.79
C ALA A 65 -6.20 4.38 -4.43
N VAL A 66 -6.58 4.76 -3.21
CA VAL A 66 -6.23 6.05 -2.60
C VAL A 66 -5.12 5.80 -1.60
N VAL A 67 -4.05 6.59 -1.68
CA VAL A 67 -2.89 6.51 -0.79
C VAL A 67 -2.73 7.82 -0.06
N SER A 68 -2.51 7.76 1.24
CA SER A 68 -2.18 8.95 2.04
C SER A 68 -1.37 8.56 3.29
N TRP A 69 -0.89 9.58 3.99
CA TRP A 69 -0.04 9.48 5.15
C TRP A 69 -0.52 10.39 6.26
N LEU A 70 -0.36 9.94 7.50
CA LEU A 70 -0.58 10.73 8.71
C LEU A 70 0.78 11.01 9.35
N THR A 71 0.99 12.24 9.79
CA THR A 71 2.20 12.75 10.45
C THR A 71 2.04 12.85 11.96
#